data_AF-A0AB34IT76-F1
#
_entry.id   AF-A0AB34IT76-F1
#
_cell.length_a   1.000
_cell.length_b   1.000
_cell.length_c   1.000
_cell.angle_alpha   90.00
_cell.angle_beta   90.00
_cell.angle_gamma   90.00
#
_symmetry.space_group_name_H-M   'P 1'
#
loop_
_entity.id
_entity.type
_entity.pdbx_description
1 polymer ?
#
loop_
_entity_poly.entity_id
_entity_poly.type
_entity_poly.pdbx_seq_one_letter_code
_entity_poly.pdbx_strand_id
1 'polypeptide(L)'
;MAYVPPHRRAAAEKAAALRDPAAPSLASLADPPRAAPHAPPPSAALRSLQDLRSSQDPRFSSKDLRSSSQDVRSSQDVRSSQDVRSSSQDVRSSQDVRSSSQDVRWAADARRERPPRAQGAPSRFGSVGRAQAGGLRNGEDMAGGTRVDEEGMVYEMADGSVCFFADRERKYLFTSGPEALPVFRALLATNERVFSLSRQLVEGTPDPSRTYAEGEALYRDKPTMRQHHGAKGTWSDEEYAHPGLQHIYLRLKSIQRTCESWALYERCAERGVFDRYLRRETPLRVASLGGGPGYELLTLEWFLTYWRAARSLAPPQRKEWLRRVTFGEAREASDEAAPPPLELVSLDLQASWEPFVRALSTSGTPYRFKQWDMCSGVDAVDCSGLAALDLCIISNVLVHCTDERTADVLASLLREGGVHAILLNERGATQQMIEMVERRGVVVVRLMSQEAGRDDRQLLFLPAGSSVPQVCPEARQPPVFPNVPYEENKYR
;
A
#
# COMPACT_ATOMS: atom_id res chain seq x y z
N MET A 1 -31.96 4.68 -8.84
CA MET A 1 -30.90 4.21 -9.77
C MET A 1 -29.60 4.89 -9.37
N ALA A 2 -28.48 4.17 -9.37
CA ALA A 2 -27.17 4.79 -9.10
C ALA A 2 -26.66 5.56 -10.33
N TYR A 3 -25.97 6.68 -10.11
CA TYR A 3 -25.36 7.47 -11.18
C TYR A 3 -24.05 6.81 -11.63
N VAL A 4 -23.93 6.51 -12.93
CA VAL A 4 -22.71 5.99 -13.55
C VAL A 4 -22.06 7.10 -14.37
N PRO A 5 -20.84 7.57 -14.03
CA PRO A 5 -20.15 8.62 -14.77
C PRO A 5 -19.91 8.25 -16.25
N PRO A 6 -19.97 9.22 -17.20
CA PRO A 6 -19.88 8.94 -18.64
C PRO A 6 -18.63 8.14 -19.06
N HIS A 7 -17.48 8.38 -18.42
CA HIS A 7 -16.23 7.67 -18.74
C HIS A 7 -16.30 6.16 -18.43
N ARG A 8 -17.06 5.74 -17.41
CA ARG A 8 -17.24 4.30 -17.09
C ARG A 8 -18.15 3.59 -18.10
N ARG A 9 -19.06 4.33 -18.75
CA ARG A 9 -19.97 3.79 -19.76
C ARG A 9 -19.22 3.37 -21.02
N ALA A 10 -18.37 4.26 -21.55
CA ALA A 10 -17.51 3.96 -22.70
C ALA A 10 -16.55 2.79 -22.44
N ALA A 11 -16.02 2.65 -21.22
CA ALA A 11 -15.17 1.52 -20.84
C ALA A 11 -15.94 0.19 -20.83
N ALA A 12 -17.15 0.16 -20.28
CA ALA A 12 -18.00 -1.04 -20.25
C ALA A 12 -18.44 -1.48 -21.66
N GLU A 13 -18.84 -0.52 -22.50
CA GLU A 13 -19.25 -0.78 -23.89
C GLU A 13 -18.07 -1.30 -24.74
N LYS A 14 -16.85 -0.77 -24.53
CA LYS A 14 -15.62 -1.26 -25.18
C LYS A 14 -15.18 -2.65 -24.68
N ALA A 15 -15.41 -2.97 -23.40
CA ALA A 15 -15.13 -4.30 -22.84
C ALA A 15 -16.12 -5.38 -23.30
N ALA A 16 -17.38 -5.00 -23.59
CA ALA A 16 -18.37 -5.91 -24.17
C ALA A 16 -18.02 -6.30 -25.62
N ALA A 17 -17.48 -5.36 -26.40
CA ALA A 17 -17.12 -5.57 -27.80
C ALA A 17 -15.88 -6.45 -28.04
N LEU A 18 -15.16 -6.88 -26.99
CA LEU A 18 -13.91 -7.64 -27.06
C LEU A 18 -14.03 -9.12 -26.63
N ARG A 19 -15.25 -9.63 -26.43
CA ARG A 19 -15.49 -11.02 -26.04
C ARG A 19 -15.75 -11.92 -27.25
N ASP A 20 -14.68 -12.54 -27.76
CA ASP A 20 -14.79 -13.72 -28.62
C ASP A 20 -15.28 -14.93 -27.78
N PRO A 21 -16.39 -15.60 -28.15
CA PRO A 21 -16.95 -16.72 -27.38
C PRO A 21 -16.16 -18.04 -27.50
N ALA A 22 -15.08 -18.11 -28.29
CA ALA A 22 -14.37 -19.37 -28.60
C ALA A 22 -13.03 -19.58 -27.85
N ALA A 23 -12.64 -18.69 -26.93
CA ALA A 23 -11.37 -18.82 -26.19
C ALA A 23 -11.49 -19.74 -24.95
N PRO A 24 -10.62 -20.77 -24.78
CA PRO A 24 -10.61 -21.62 -23.58
C PRO A 24 -10.07 -20.88 -22.35
N SER A 25 -10.57 -21.21 -21.16
CA SER A 25 -10.14 -20.58 -19.91
C SER A 25 -8.82 -21.14 -19.38
N LEU A 26 -8.04 -20.31 -18.69
CA LEU A 26 -6.75 -20.66 -18.08
C LEU A 26 -6.84 -21.62 -16.87
N ALA A 27 -8.00 -22.26 -16.64
CA ALA A 27 -8.24 -23.11 -15.48
C ALA A 27 -7.79 -24.57 -15.65
N SER A 28 -7.14 -24.92 -16.76
CA SER A 28 -6.83 -26.31 -17.17
C SER A 28 -5.34 -26.68 -17.19
N LEU A 29 -4.46 -25.85 -16.62
CA LEU A 29 -3.00 -26.03 -16.65
C LEU A 29 -2.37 -26.35 -15.27
N ALA A 30 -3.14 -26.95 -14.35
CA ALA A 30 -2.69 -27.23 -12.98
C ALA A 30 -3.05 -28.65 -12.50
N ASP A 31 -2.48 -29.68 -13.13
CA ASP A 31 -2.47 -31.05 -12.60
C ASP A 31 -1.22 -31.81 -13.07
N PRO A 32 -0.33 -32.31 -12.18
CA PRO A 32 0.83 -33.11 -12.55
C PRO A 32 0.48 -34.62 -12.67
N PRO A 33 1.05 -35.35 -13.65
CA PRO A 33 0.68 -36.74 -13.89
C PRO A 33 1.19 -37.72 -12.83
N ARG A 34 0.31 -38.54 -12.27
CA ARG A 34 0.67 -39.73 -11.46
C ARG A 34 1.18 -40.86 -12.35
N ALA A 35 2.22 -41.56 -11.90
CA ALA A 35 2.79 -42.73 -12.57
C ALA A 35 2.32 -44.06 -11.97
N ALA A 36 1.96 -45.02 -12.83
CA ALA A 36 1.60 -46.42 -12.56
C ALA A 36 1.80 -47.23 -13.89
N PRO A 37 1.90 -48.59 -13.90
CA PRO A 37 2.99 -49.23 -14.65
C PRO A 37 2.61 -50.08 -15.89
N HIS A 38 3.67 -50.57 -16.56
CA HIS A 38 3.75 -51.65 -17.59
C HIS A 38 2.76 -52.83 -17.39
N ALA A 39 2.32 -53.61 -18.38
CA ALA A 39 2.41 -53.69 -19.88
C ALA A 39 1.41 -54.83 -20.31
N PRO A 40 1.48 -55.54 -21.48
CA PRO A 40 1.98 -55.30 -22.85
C PRO A 40 0.85 -55.41 -23.94
N PRO A 41 1.13 -55.31 -25.28
CA PRO A 41 0.10 -55.20 -26.33
C PRO A 41 -0.03 -56.43 -27.28
N PRO A 42 -1.03 -56.42 -28.21
CA PRO A 42 -0.92 -57.14 -29.49
C PRO A 42 -1.35 -56.34 -30.75
N SER A 43 -0.37 -56.16 -31.67
CA SER A 43 -0.43 -56.34 -33.14
C SER A 43 -1.56 -55.83 -34.08
N ALA A 44 -1.11 -55.13 -35.15
CA ALA A 44 -1.37 -55.39 -36.60
C ALA A 44 -2.33 -54.53 -37.47
N ALA A 45 -2.03 -54.56 -38.79
CA ALA A 45 -2.65 -53.93 -39.98
C ALA A 45 -2.53 -52.38 -40.11
N LEU A 46 -1.98 -51.73 -41.15
CA LEU A 46 -1.75 -51.92 -42.61
C LEU A 46 -2.94 -51.63 -43.56
N ARG A 47 -2.93 -50.43 -44.18
CA ARG A 47 -3.13 -50.05 -45.63
C ARG A 47 -3.26 -48.51 -45.71
N SER A 48 -2.72 -47.73 -46.67
CA SER A 48 -2.62 -47.83 -48.15
C SER A 48 -3.94 -47.52 -48.87
N LEU A 49 -4.06 -46.68 -49.91
CA LEU A 49 -3.18 -45.71 -50.62
C LEU A 49 -4.09 -44.84 -51.55
N GLN A 50 -3.67 -43.61 -51.95
CA GLN A 50 -4.07 -42.91 -53.22
C GLN A 50 -5.57 -42.51 -53.37
N ASP A 51 -6.09 -41.63 -54.25
CA ASP A 51 -5.61 -40.59 -55.21
C ASP A 51 -6.85 -39.67 -55.57
N LEU A 52 -7.02 -38.76 -56.56
CA LEU A 52 -6.29 -38.21 -57.74
C LEU A 52 -6.95 -36.87 -58.22
N ARG A 53 -6.19 -35.79 -58.53
CA ARG A 53 -6.53 -34.66 -59.50
C ARG A 53 -7.76 -33.74 -59.23
N SER A 54 -7.99 -32.55 -59.86
CA SER A 54 -7.21 -31.64 -60.75
C SER A 54 -7.91 -30.26 -60.98
N SER A 55 -7.12 -29.17 -61.20
CA SER A 55 -7.41 -27.96 -62.02
C SER A 55 -8.53 -26.98 -61.57
N GLN A 56 -8.64 -25.71 -62.03
CA GLN A 56 -8.00 -24.93 -63.13
C GLN A 56 -7.52 -23.51 -62.70
N ASP A 57 -6.71 -22.87 -63.55
CA ASP A 57 -6.32 -21.44 -63.58
C ASP A 57 -6.22 -21.01 -65.07
N PRO A 58 -6.63 -19.78 -65.47
CA PRO A 58 -5.66 -18.96 -66.23
C PRO A 58 -5.77 -17.41 -66.14
N ARG A 59 -4.65 -16.78 -65.76
CA ARG A 59 -3.86 -15.75 -66.51
C ARG A 59 -4.45 -14.38 -66.96
N PHE A 60 -3.79 -13.31 -66.48
CA PHE A 60 -3.19 -12.15 -67.20
C PHE A 60 -3.87 -11.48 -68.42
N SER A 61 -3.96 -10.13 -68.36
CA SER A 61 -3.27 -9.22 -69.31
C SER A 61 -3.22 -7.76 -68.78
N SER A 62 -2.40 -6.90 -69.39
CA SER A 62 -2.20 -5.48 -69.01
C SER A 62 -2.42 -4.53 -70.20
N LYS A 63 -2.82 -3.26 -69.93
CA LYS A 63 -2.22 -2.04 -70.52
C LYS A 63 -2.84 -0.69 -70.10
N ASP A 64 -1.94 0.30 -69.98
CA ASP A 64 -2.02 1.73 -70.34
C ASP A 64 -3.33 2.54 -70.29
N LEU A 65 -3.31 3.64 -69.52
CA LEU A 65 -3.85 4.95 -69.90
C LEU A 65 -3.01 6.09 -69.26
N ARG A 66 -3.04 7.33 -69.82
CA ARG A 66 -2.16 8.47 -69.49
C ARG A 66 -2.91 9.81 -69.35
N SER A 67 -2.24 10.81 -68.75
CA SER A 67 -2.53 12.28 -68.78
C SER A 67 -3.69 12.76 -67.88
N SER A 68 -3.79 14.00 -67.34
CA SER A 68 -2.89 15.18 -67.08
C SER A 68 -3.68 16.20 -66.18
N SER A 69 -3.19 17.29 -65.55
CA SER A 69 -1.91 18.06 -65.58
C SER A 69 -1.36 18.26 -64.12
N GLN A 70 -0.62 19.25 -63.57
CA GLN A 70 -0.35 20.72 -63.66
C GLN A 70 -1.51 21.67 -63.26
N ASP A 71 -1.34 22.80 -62.54
CA ASP A 71 -0.17 23.57 -62.03
C ASP A 71 -0.16 23.66 -60.46
N VAL A 72 0.82 24.10 -59.64
CA VAL A 72 2.08 24.92 -59.68
C VAL A 72 1.94 26.36 -59.08
N ARG A 73 3.04 26.87 -58.45
CA ARG A 73 3.23 28.09 -57.59
C ARG A 73 2.81 27.90 -56.12
N SER A 74 3.56 28.25 -55.06
CA SER A 74 4.58 29.29 -54.77
C SER A 74 3.99 30.71 -54.59
N SER A 75 4.48 31.58 -53.69
CA SER A 75 5.66 31.55 -52.79
C SER A 75 5.50 32.56 -51.63
N GLN A 76 6.48 32.57 -50.71
CA GLN A 76 6.72 33.48 -49.57
C GLN A 76 6.24 34.94 -49.71
N ASP A 77 5.70 35.55 -48.64
CA ASP A 77 6.41 36.55 -47.81
C ASP A 77 5.54 36.95 -46.57
N VAL A 78 5.79 38.08 -45.86
CA VAL A 78 6.70 38.21 -44.71
C VAL A 78 6.39 39.50 -43.91
N ARG A 79 6.60 39.50 -42.58
CA ARG A 79 6.47 40.67 -41.64
C ARG A 79 5.04 41.24 -41.48
N SER A 80 4.68 42.01 -40.44
CA SER A 80 5.37 42.46 -39.21
C SER A 80 4.41 42.55 -38.00
N SER A 81 5.00 42.71 -36.81
CA SER A 81 4.36 43.18 -35.57
C SER A 81 3.70 44.57 -35.66
N GLN A 82 2.64 44.82 -34.88
CA GLN A 82 2.66 45.85 -33.80
C GLN A 82 1.43 45.80 -32.87
N ASP A 83 1.52 46.54 -31.76
CA ASP A 83 0.58 46.60 -30.63
C ASP A 83 -0.75 47.29 -30.93
N VAL A 84 -1.80 46.91 -30.18
CA VAL A 84 -2.87 47.83 -29.76
C VAL A 84 -3.18 47.60 -28.28
N ARG A 85 -3.21 48.68 -27.50
CA ARG A 85 -3.71 48.72 -26.11
C ARG A 85 -4.72 49.87 -25.95
N SER A 86 -5.56 49.74 -24.92
CA SER A 86 -6.34 50.79 -24.24
C SER A 86 -7.75 51.15 -24.76
N SER A 87 -8.75 50.92 -23.88
CA SER A 87 -9.91 51.77 -23.53
C SER A 87 -10.87 52.28 -24.64
N SER A 88 -12.19 52.09 -24.54
CA SER A 88 -13.01 52.88 -23.58
C SER A 88 -14.44 52.34 -23.27
N GLN A 89 -14.82 52.42 -22.00
CA GLN A 89 -16.14 52.77 -21.41
C GLN A 89 -17.49 52.11 -21.83
N ASP A 90 -18.15 51.57 -20.78
CA ASP A 90 -19.53 51.82 -20.32
C ASP A 90 -20.77 51.65 -21.23
N VAL A 91 -21.58 50.63 -20.91
CA VAL A 91 -23.06 50.75 -20.78
C VAL A 91 -23.51 50.01 -19.51
N ARG A 92 -24.54 50.51 -18.80
CA ARG A 92 -25.07 49.98 -17.52
C ARG A 92 -26.46 49.36 -17.68
N SER A 93 -26.79 48.37 -16.83
CA SER A 93 -28.06 48.21 -16.07
C SER A 93 -28.23 46.77 -15.55
N SER A 94 -28.98 46.44 -14.48
CA SER A 94 -29.33 47.11 -13.19
C SER A 94 -30.14 46.15 -12.31
N GLN A 95 -30.40 46.49 -11.02
CA GLN A 95 -31.13 45.71 -9.98
C GLN A 95 -30.22 44.66 -9.28
N ASP A 96 -29.87 44.72 -7.98
CA ASP A 96 -30.53 45.21 -6.73
C ASP A 96 -31.78 44.39 -6.36
N VAL A 97 -31.94 43.84 -5.15
CA VAL A 97 -32.19 44.47 -3.82
C VAL A 97 -32.11 43.35 -2.75
N ARG A 98 -31.63 43.45 -1.49
CA ARG A 98 -30.92 44.44 -0.64
C ARG A 98 -30.28 43.68 0.56
N SER A 99 -29.83 44.38 1.63
CA SER A 99 -29.33 43.79 2.88
C SER A 99 -29.78 44.56 4.13
N SER A 100 -29.81 43.89 5.30
CA SER A 100 -29.75 44.49 6.65
C SER A 100 -29.34 43.38 7.65
N SER A 101 -28.19 43.34 8.33
CA SER A 101 -27.39 44.35 9.07
C SER A 101 -27.82 44.56 10.52
N GLN A 102 -27.02 44.08 11.46
CA GLN A 102 -26.83 44.69 12.79
C GLN A 102 -25.43 44.34 13.35
N ASP A 103 -24.56 45.35 13.41
CA ASP A 103 -23.26 45.32 14.10
C ASP A 103 -23.41 45.85 15.52
N VAL A 104 -22.64 45.32 16.49
CA VAL A 104 -22.37 45.97 17.77
C VAL A 104 -20.87 45.85 18.10
N ARG A 105 -20.24 46.98 18.43
CA ARG A 105 -18.86 47.10 18.96
C ARG A 105 -18.96 47.52 20.45
N TRP A 106 -17.94 47.53 21.31
CA TRP A 106 -16.48 47.71 21.14
C TRP A 106 -15.75 47.34 22.46
N ALA A 107 -14.44 47.01 22.40
CA ALA A 107 -13.47 46.94 23.53
C ALA A 107 -13.69 45.82 24.59
N ALA A 108 -12.70 45.40 25.39
CA ALA A 108 -11.28 45.77 25.47
C ALA A 108 -10.37 44.56 25.83
N ASP A 109 -9.07 44.72 25.58
CA ASP A 109 -7.89 44.00 26.12
C ASP A 109 -8.06 42.64 26.83
N ALA A 110 -7.75 41.57 26.08
CA ALA A 110 -7.12 40.36 26.62
C ALA A 110 -5.95 39.95 25.71
N ARG A 111 -4.82 39.55 26.32
CA ARG A 111 -3.51 39.39 25.65
C ARG A 111 -3.56 38.39 24.50
N ARG A 112 -3.19 38.82 23.28
CA ARG A 112 -2.81 37.90 22.20
C ARG A 112 -1.43 37.30 22.49
N GLU A 113 -1.39 36.28 23.33
CA GLU A 113 -0.25 35.36 23.32
C GLU A 113 -0.23 34.65 21.95
N ARG A 114 0.91 34.73 21.26
CA ARG A 114 1.14 33.86 20.10
C ARG A 114 1.16 32.42 20.60
N PRO A 115 0.49 31.46 19.93
CA PRO A 115 0.77 30.05 20.21
C PRO A 115 2.28 29.83 20.02
N PRO A 116 2.96 29.09 20.91
CA PRO A 116 4.38 28.85 20.77
C PRO A 116 4.65 28.20 19.42
N ARG A 117 5.71 28.64 18.73
CA ARG A 117 6.18 27.97 17.51
C ARG A 117 6.36 26.49 17.84
N ALA A 118 5.61 25.63 17.16
CA ALA A 118 5.71 24.19 17.34
C ALA A 118 7.17 23.77 17.13
N GLN A 119 7.82 23.32 18.20
CA GLN A 119 9.15 22.75 18.11
C GLN A 119 8.99 21.40 17.42
N GLY A 120 9.43 21.32 16.17
CA GLY A 120 9.32 20.10 15.37
C GLY A 120 10.07 18.95 16.05
N ALA A 121 9.54 17.73 15.90
CA ALA A 121 9.99 16.58 16.67
C ALA A 121 11.52 16.33 16.56
N PRO A 122 12.18 15.92 17.65
CA PRO A 122 13.63 15.83 17.71
C PRO A 122 14.18 14.76 16.76
N SER A 123 15.38 15.02 16.22
CA SER A 123 16.05 14.17 15.23
C SER A 123 16.57 12.82 15.75
N ARG A 124 16.14 12.39 16.95
CA ARG A 124 16.67 11.22 17.68
C ARG A 124 15.61 10.15 17.91
N PHE A 125 15.10 9.56 16.83
CA PHE A 125 14.36 8.28 16.88
C PHE A 125 14.75 7.39 15.70
N GLY A 126 14.89 6.09 15.98
CA GLY A 126 15.08 5.01 15.00
C GLY A 126 16.48 4.87 14.40
N SER A 127 17.13 5.98 14.02
CA SER A 127 18.49 5.94 13.45
C SER A 127 19.57 5.99 14.53
N VAL A 128 20.61 5.15 14.37
CA VAL A 128 21.91 5.37 15.02
C VAL A 128 22.40 6.76 14.60
N GLY A 129 22.92 7.54 15.54
CA GLY A 129 23.20 8.96 15.33
C GLY A 129 24.04 9.23 14.08
N ARG A 130 23.63 10.24 13.30
CA ARG A 130 24.16 10.66 11.97
C ARG A 130 25.68 10.91 11.88
N ALA A 131 26.42 10.74 12.98
CA ALA A 131 27.84 10.98 13.12
C ALA A 131 28.69 9.70 13.29
N GLN A 132 28.10 8.50 13.39
CA GLN A 132 28.86 7.24 13.60
C GLN A 132 28.52 6.08 12.67
N ALA A 133 27.33 6.02 12.08
CA ALA A 133 27.02 5.06 11.02
C ALA A 133 26.55 5.80 9.77
N GLY A 134 27.42 5.86 8.76
CA GLY A 134 27.00 6.23 7.40
C GLY A 134 26.24 5.06 6.77
N GLY A 135 25.22 5.35 5.96
CA GLY A 135 24.55 4.34 5.16
C GLY A 135 25.47 3.68 4.14
N LEU A 136 25.19 2.43 3.78
CA LEU A 136 26.03 1.65 2.86
C LEU A 136 25.94 2.19 1.43
N ARG A 137 27.09 2.48 0.82
CA ARG A 137 27.16 2.82 -0.61
C ARG A 137 26.82 1.60 -1.47
N ASN A 138 26.68 1.81 -2.78
CA ASN A 138 26.48 0.71 -3.72
C ASN A 138 27.71 -0.24 -3.69
N GLY A 139 27.48 -1.54 -3.56
CA GLY A 139 28.51 -2.56 -3.43
C GLY A 139 29.16 -2.70 -2.05
N GLU A 140 28.84 -1.85 -1.06
CA GLU A 140 29.32 -2.01 0.32
C GLU A 140 28.45 -3.01 1.13
N ASP A 141 29.01 -3.56 2.21
CA ASP A 141 28.36 -4.52 3.11
C ASP A 141 28.56 -4.14 4.59
N MET A 142 27.70 -4.65 5.46
CA MET A 142 27.79 -4.40 6.90
C MET A 142 28.93 -5.20 7.55
N ALA A 143 29.96 -4.50 8.03
CA ALA A 143 31.12 -5.12 8.66
C ALA A 143 30.71 -5.90 9.93
N GLY A 144 31.04 -7.20 9.97
CA GLY A 144 30.67 -8.09 11.09
C GLY A 144 29.22 -8.59 11.07
N GLY A 145 28.49 -8.37 9.97
CA GLY A 145 27.17 -8.94 9.73
C GLY A 145 27.14 -9.90 8.54
N THR A 146 26.36 -10.98 8.66
CA THR A 146 26.04 -11.90 7.56
C THR A 146 24.76 -11.43 6.88
N ARG A 147 24.74 -11.32 5.53
CA ARG A 147 23.49 -11.01 4.80
C ARG A 147 22.43 -12.07 5.06
N VAL A 148 21.19 -11.65 5.29
CA VAL A 148 20.02 -12.52 5.39
C VAL A 148 19.24 -12.53 4.06
N ASP A 149 19.44 -11.52 3.21
CA ASP A 149 18.84 -11.37 1.89
C ASP A 149 19.89 -11.11 0.79
N GLU A 150 19.53 -11.39 -0.47
CA GLU A 150 20.43 -11.19 -1.62
C GLU A 150 20.89 -9.74 -1.79
N GLU A 151 20.03 -8.76 -1.49
CA GLU A 151 20.29 -7.34 -1.74
C GLU A 151 21.17 -6.67 -0.67
N GLY A 152 21.33 -7.31 0.50
CA GLY A 152 21.98 -6.70 1.65
C GLY A 152 21.15 -5.57 2.25
N MET A 153 19.87 -5.86 2.51
CA MET A 153 18.91 -5.00 3.23
C MET A 153 18.72 -5.43 4.69
N VAL A 154 19.05 -6.68 5.05
CA VAL A 154 18.97 -7.27 6.39
C VAL A 154 20.24 -8.08 6.68
N TYR A 155 20.82 -7.89 7.88
CA TYR A 155 22.06 -8.51 8.32
C TYR A 155 21.91 -9.10 9.73
N GLU A 156 22.38 -10.33 9.92
CA GLU A 156 22.54 -11.00 11.21
C GLU A 156 23.96 -10.74 11.73
N MET A 157 24.07 -10.02 12.85
CA MET A 157 25.34 -9.58 13.42
C MET A 157 25.98 -10.67 14.31
N ALA A 158 27.28 -10.56 14.56
CA ALA A 158 28.03 -11.53 15.36
C ALA A 158 27.57 -11.69 16.83
N ASP A 159 26.78 -10.76 17.37
CA ASP A 159 26.12 -10.84 18.69
C ASP A 159 24.68 -11.37 18.63
N GLY A 160 24.23 -11.78 17.43
CA GLY A 160 22.86 -12.19 17.12
C GLY A 160 21.89 -11.03 16.91
N SER A 161 22.30 -9.76 17.05
CA SER A 161 21.43 -8.61 16.74
C SER A 161 21.16 -8.50 15.24
N VAL A 162 20.11 -7.77 14.85
CA VAL A 162 19.74 -7.58 13.44
C VAL A 162 19.95 -6.13 13.03
N CYS A 163 20.78 -5.92 12.02
CA CYS A 163 20.92 -4.64 11.32
C CYS A 163 20.08 -4.65 10.04
N PHE A 164 19.33 -3.59 9.74
CA PHE A 164 18.50 -3.54 8.53
C PHE A 164 18.31 -2.13 7.96
N PHE A 165 17.85 -2.07 6.71
CA PHE A 165 17.59 -0.85 5.95
C PHE A 165 16.14 -0.83 5.44
N ALA A 166 15.53 0.37 5.40
CA ALA A 166 14.15 0.56 4.96
C ALA A 166 14.02 1.66 3.87
N ASP A 167 15.09 1.85 3.09
CA ASP A 167 15.17 2.86 2.03
C ASP A 167 16.08 2.40 0.88
N ARG A 168 15.83 2.94 -0.33
CA ARG A 168 16.48 2.56 -1.59
C ARG A 168 18.01 2.72 -1.59
N GLU A 169 18.54 3.63 -0.78
CA GLU A 169 19.95 4.04 -0.79
C GLU A 169 20.72 3.46 0.40
N ARG A 170 20.09 2.56 1.17
CA ARG A 170 20.60 2.00 2.44
C ARG A 170 21.15 3.09 3.37
N LYS A 171 20.49 4.27 3.33
CA LYS A 171 20.92 5.51 3.97
C LYS A 171 20.64 5.52 5.47
N TYR A 172 19.57 4.84 5.91
CA TYR A 172 19.13 4.81 7.30
C TYR A 172 19.27 3.38 7.86
N LEU A 173 20.34 3.17 8.62
CA LEU A 173 20.57 1.94 9.38
C LEU A 173 19.65 1.87 10.61
N PHE A 174 18.99 0.72 10.76
CA PHE A 174 18.20 0.33 11.93
C PHE A 174 18.82 -0.88 12.62
N THR A 175 18.57 -1.00 13.92
CA THR A 175 19.06 -2.09 14.78
C THR A 175 17.92 -2.65 15.62
N SER A 176 17.79 -3.98 15.64
CA SER A 176 16.83 -4.74 16.45
C SER A 176 17.53 -5.88 17.21
N GLY A 177 16.89 -6.37 18.27
CA GLY A 177 17.38 -7.55 18.99
C GLY A 177 17.23 -8.85 18.18
N PRO A 178 17.86 -9.96 18.61
CA PRO A 178 17.82 -11.25 17.91
C PRO A 178 16.40 -11.77 17.63
N GLU A 179 15.44 -11.42 18.49
CA GLU A 179 14.01 -11.73 18.33
C GLU A 179 13.34 -11.14 17.07
N ALA A 180 13.98 -10.21 16.35
CA ALA A 180 13.49 -9.73 15.05
C ALA A 180 13.81 -10.68 13.88
N LEU A 181 14.82 -11.54 14.04
CA LEU A 181 15.39 -12.31 12.93
C LEU A 181 14.41 -13.33 12.30
N PRO A 182 13.60 -14.10 13.07
CA PRO A 182 12.66 -15.04 12.44
C PRO A 182 11.50 -14.35 11.72
N VAL A 183 11.08 -13.15 12.17
CA VAL A 183 10.12 -12.31 11.45
C VAL A 183 10.70 -11.85 10.11
N PHE A 184 11.97 -11.45 10.07
CA PHE A 184 12.65 -11.11 8.81
C PHE A 184 12.83 -12.31 7.88
N ARG A 185 13.28 -13.47 8.39
CA ARG A 185 13.43 -14.68 7.58
C ARG A 185 12.09 -15.12 6.95
N ALA A 186 10.99 -15.05 7.69
CA ALA A 186 9.65 -15.31 7.17
C ALA A 186 9.17 -14.24 6.15
N LEU A 187 9.48 -12.96 6.37
CA LEU A 187 9.19 -11.89 5.42
C LEU A 187 9.94 -12.07 4.11
N LEU A 188 11.21 -12.45 4.16
CA LEU A 188 12.05 -12.69 2.99
C LEU A 188 11.57 -13.90 2.19
N ALA A 189 11.27 -15.02 2.84
CA ALA A 189 10.66 -16.19 2.18
C ALA A 189 9.31 -15.87 1.52
N THR A 190 8.44 -15.11 2.21
CA THR A 190 7.17 -14.63 1.61
C THR A 190 7.43 -13.71 0.42
N ASN A 191 8.44 -12.85 0.52
CA ASN A 191 8.84 -11.92 -0.54
C ASN A 191 9.38 -12.65 -1.78
N GLU A 192 10.08 -13.78 -1.68
CA GLU A 192 10.55 -14.54 -2.86
C GLU A 192 9.39 -14.83 -3.83
N ARG A 193 8.26 -15.31 -3.30
CA ARG A 193 7.04 -15.60 -4.06
C ARG A 193 6.40 -14.33 -4.65
N VAL A 194 6.25 -13.28 -3.84
CA VAL A 194 5.65 -12.00 -4.25
C VAL A 194 6.50 -11.27 -5.30
N PHE A 195 7.83 -11.28 -5.12
CA PHE A 195 8.79 -10.67 -6.03
C PHE A 195 8.94 -11.51 -7.30
N SER A 196 8.82 -12.84 -7.24
CA SER A 196 8.75 -13.69 -8.43
C SER A 196 7.54 -13.34 -9.30
N LEU A 197 6.35 -13.18 -8.70
CA LEU A 197 5.16 -12.72 -9.41
C LEU A 197 5.35 -11.31 -10.00
N SER A 198 6.01 -10.42 -9.27
CA SER A 198 6.34 -9.07 -9.75
C SER A 198 7.32 -9.09 -10.92
N ARG A 199 8.38 -9.91 -10.86
CA ARG A 199 9.34 -10.11 -11.96
C ARG A 199 8.64 -10.61 -13.21
N GLN A 200 7.79 -11.64 -13.10
CA GLN A 200 6.99 -12.17 -14.22
C GLN A 200 6.11 -11.09 -14.88
N LEU A 201 5.51 -10.18 -14.09
CA LEU A 201 4.70 -9.08 -14.60
C LEU A 201 5.52 -7.97 -15.31
N VAL A 202 6.81 -7.80 -14.97
CA VAL A 202 7.72 -6.90 -15.68
C VAL A 202 8.34 -7.58 -16.90
N GLU A 203 8.73 -8.84 -16.79
CA GLU A 203 9.30 -9.69 -17.84
C GLU A 203 8.28 -9.98 -18.97
N GLY A 204 6.99 -9.98 -18.65
CA GLY A 204 5.91 -10.05 -19.64
C GLY A 204 5.62 -8.76 -20.40
N THR A 205 6.37 -7.66 -20.17
CA THR A 205 6.22 -6.41 -20.93
C THR A 205 7.06 -6.41 -22.22
N PRO A 206 6.75 -5.55 -23.22
CA PRO A 206 7.52 -5.48 -24.46
C PRO A 206 8.99 -5.03 -24.31
N ASP A 207 9.33 -4.35 -23.21
CA ASP A 207 10.70 -3.95 -22.85
C ASP A 207 10.86 -3.97 -21.32
N PRO A 208 11.21 -5.13 -20.73
CA PRO A 208 11.35 -5.27 -19.28
C PRO A 208 12.43 -4.37 -18.69
N SER A 209 13.53 -4.13 -19.43
CA SER A 209 14.64 -3.29 -18.97
C SER A 209 14.20 -1.83 -18.81
N ARG A 210 13.45 -1.33 -19.78
CA ARG A 210 12.82 -0.01 -19.69
C ARG A 210 11.74 0.04 -18.62
N THR A 211 10.88 -0.97 -18.49
CA THR A 211 9.84 -1.03 -17.45
C THR A 211 10.45 -0.95 -16.04
N TYR A 212 11.56 -1.64 -15.76
CA TYR A 212 12.29 -1.46 -14.48
C TYR A 212 12.80 -0.03 -14.29
N ALA A 213 13.43 0.57 -15.31
CA ALA A 213 13.98 1.92 -15.23
C ALA A 213 12.90 3.02 -15.06
N GLU A 214 11.77 2.89 -15.76
CA GLU A 214 10.60 3.77 -15.61
C GLU A 214 9.95 3.58 -14.22
N GLY A 215 9.94 2.36 -13.69
CA GLY A 215 9.53 2.05 -12.32
C GLY A 215 10.37 2.75 -11.24
N GLU A 216 11.70 2.64 -11.34
CA GLU A 216 12.63 3.37 -10.46
C GLU A 216 12.43 4.89 -10.54
N ALA A 217 12.26 5.42 -11.75
CA ALA A 217 12.04 6.83 -11.99
C ALA A 217 10.72 7.32 -11.36
N LEU A 218 9.61 6.60 -11.56
CA LEU A 218 8.33 6.90 -10.91
C LEU A 218 8.46 6.90 -9.38
N TYR A 219 9.15 5.91 -8.80
CA TYR A 219 9.28 5.80 -7.34
C TYR A 219 10.09 6.97 -6.75
N ARG A 220 11.20 7.31 -7.40
CA ARG A 220 12.14 8.37 -6.99
C ARG A 220 11.55 9.76 -7.21
N ASP A 221 10.98 10.00 -8.39
CA ASP A 221 10.65 11.33 -8.87
C ASP A 221 9.20 11.76 -8.63
N LYS A 222 8.27 10.80 -8.47
CA LYS A 222 6.87 11.06 -8.10
C LYS A 222 6.26 12.24 -8.89
N PRO A 223 6.28 12.21 -10.24
CA PRO A 223 6.15 13.43 -11.03
C PRO A 223 4.77 14.10 -10.86
N THR A 224 3.70 13.33 -10.68
CA THR A 224 2.37 13.85 -10.29
C THR A 224 2.42 14.72 -9.02
N MET A 225 3.19 14.32 -8.01
CA MET A 225 3.42 15.07 -6.76
C MET A 225 4.19 16.39 -6.96
N ARG A 226 5.01 16.47 -8.02
CA ARG A 226 5.82 17.65 -8.34
C ARG A 226 5.11 18.65 -9.24
N GLN A 227 4.25 18.19 -10.15
CA GLN A 227 3.55 19.04 -11.12
C GLN A 227 2.41 19.85 -10.49
N HIS A 228 1.66 19.27 -9.56
CA HIS A 228 0.57 19.96 -8.87
C HIS A 228 1.06 20.64 -7.58
N HIS A 229 1.51 21.91 -7.69
CA HIS A 229 1.83 22.77 -6.56
C HIS A 229 0.60 23.03 -5.65
N GLY A 230 0.29 22.08 -4.76
CA GLY A 230 -0.82 22.13 -3.81
C GLY A 230 -1.66 20.85 -3.70
N ALA A 231 -1.54 19.88 -4.61
CA ALA A 231 -2.29 18.62 -4.53
C ALA A 231 -1.53 17.53 -3.75
N LYS A 232 -2.22 16.83 -2.84
CA LYS A 232 -1.66 15.76 -2.00
C LYS A 232 -1.73 14.38 -2.69
N GLY A 233 -0.89 14.12 -3.70
CA GLY A 233 -0.81 12.81 -4.35
C GLY A 233 0.63 12.42 -4.67
N THR A 234 1.03 11.17 -4.46
CA THR A 234 2.39 10.69 -4.81
C THR A 234 2.50 10.23 -6.26
N TRP A 235 1.44 9.60 -6.78
CA TRP A 235 1.35 8.98 -8.09
C TRP A 235 -0.10 9.09 -8.59
N SER A 236 -0.34 9.06 -9.90
CA SER A 236 -1.67 8.82 -10.48
C SER A 236 -2.08 7.35 -10.36
N ASP A 237 -3.34 7.02 -10.66
CA ASP A 237 -3.82 5.63 -10.69
C ASP A 237 -3.04 4.78 -11.72
N GLU A 238 -2.70 5.35 -12.87
CA GLU A 238 -1.92 4.71 -13.93
C GLU A 238 -0.45 4.53 -13.53
N GLU A 239 0.15 5.53 -12.88
CA GLU A 239 1.50 5.43 -12.33
C GLU A 239 1.56 4.34 -11.25
N TYR A 240 0.56 4.29 -10.35
CA TYR A 240 0.44 3.29 -9.28
C TYR A 240 0.09 1.88 -9.83
N ALA A 241 -0.42 1.78 -11.06
CA ALA A 241 -0.58 0.53 -11.80
C ALA A 241 0.72 0.02 -12.44
N HIS A 242 1.77 0.84 -12.56
CA HIS A 242 2.92 0.53 -13.39
C HIS A 242 3.73 -0.67 -12.84
N PRO A 243 3.92 -1.78 -13.59
CA PRO A 243 4.56 -3.00 -13.06
C PRO A 243 5.95 -2.76 -12.46
N GLY A 244 6.76 -1.89 -13.09
CA GLY A 244 8.07 -1.52 -12.57
C GLY A 244 8.01 -0.69 -11.29
N LEU A 245 6.97 0.15 -11.11
CA LEU A 245 6.78 0.89 -9.84
C LEU A 245 6.37 -0.08 -8.75
N GLN A 246 5.46 -1.01 -9.07
CA GLN A 246 4.99 -2.03 -8.14
C GLN A 246 6.15 -2.91 -7.68
N HIS A 247 7.07 -3.30 -8.57
CA HIS A 247 8.29 -4.03 -8.24
C HIS A 247 9.13 -3.34 -7.15
N ILE A 248 9.56 -2.09 -7.39
CA ILE A 248 10.37 -1.35 -6.40
C ILE A 248 9.58 -0.95 -5.15
N TYR A 249 8.25 -0.78 -5.25
CA TYR A 249 7.39 -0.55 -4.10
C TYR A 249 7.30 -1.79 -3.22
N LEU A 250 6.99 -2.99 -3.76
CA LEU A 250 6.96 -4.26 -3.02
C LEU A 250 8.27 -4.49 -2.26
N ARG A 251 9.38 -4.42 -3.01
CA ARG A 251 10.76 -4.49 -2.53
C ARG A 251 10.98 -3.63 -1.29
N LEU A 252 10.87 -2.30 -1.44
CA LEU A 252 11.22 -1.34 -0.38
C LEU A 252 10.16 -1.19 0.71
N LYS A 253 8.89 -1.54 0.44
CA LYS A 253 7.80 -1.40 1.41
C LYS A 253 7.57 -2.63 2.26
N SER A 254 7.98 -3.84 1.83
CA SER A 254 7.88 -5.05 2.65
C SER A 254 8.48 -4.87 4.06
N ILE A 255 9.80 -4.67 4.14
CA ILE A 255 10.56 -4.42 5.38
C ILE A 255 9.96 -3.23 6.14
N GLN A 256 9.72 -2.12 5.45
CA GLN A 256 9.22 -0.87 6.05
C GLN A 256 7.84 -1.04 6.72
N ARG A 257 6.89 -1.67 6.03
CA ARG A 257 5.53 -1.89 6.55
C ARG A 257 5.55 -2.91 7.69
N THR A 258 6.29 -4.00 7.58
CA THR A 258 6.34 -5.01 8.64
C THR A 258 6.96 -4.47 9.92
N CYS A 259 8.07 -3.74 9.86
CA CYS A 259 8.67 -3.13 11.06
C CYS A 259 7.73 -2.11 11.74
N GLU A 260 7.11 -1.24 10.94
CA GLU A 260 6.20 -0.21 11.44
C GLU A 260 4.89 -0.78 12.02
N SER A 261 4.27 -1.71 11.31
CA SER A 261 3.02 -2.35 11.72
C SER A 261 3.22 -3.28 12.92
N TRP A 262 4.34 -3.99 13.03
CA TRP A 262 4.65 -4.78 14.23
C TRP A 262 4.75 -3.89 15.46
N ALA A 263 5.50 -2.77 15.38
CA ALA A 263 5.62 -1.81 16.47
C ALA A 263 4.30 -1.08 16.79
N LEU A 264 3.37 -0.98 15.82
CA LEU A 264 1.98 -0.54 16.05
C LEU A 264 1.21 -1.59 16.85
N TYR A 265 1.26 -2.85 16.44
CA TYR A 265 0.50 -3.93 17.08
C TYR A 265 1.01 -4.23 18.48
N GLU A 266 2.32 -4.13 18.76
CA GLU A 266 2.85 -4.17 20.12
C GLU A 266 2.20 -3.11 21.02
N ARG A 267 2.10 -1.86 20.55
CA ARG A 267 1.48 -0.76 21.31
C ARG A 267 -0.04 -0.88 21.43
N CYS A 268 -0.72 -1.46 20.44
CA CYS A 268 -2.15 -1.80 20.55
C CYS A 268 -2.39 -2.99 21.50
N ALA A 269 -1.46 -3.94 21.57
CA ALA A 269 -1.48 -5.05 22.50
C ALA A 269 -1.25 -4.60 23.95
N GLU A 270 -0.32 -3.67 24.20
CA GLU A 270 -0.16 -2.99 25.50
C GLU A 270 -1.46 -2.31 25.97
N ARG A 271 -2.33 -1.88 25.04
CA ARG A 271 -3.65 -1.27 25.31
C ARG A 271 -4.81 -2.29 25.38
N GLY A 272 -4.54 -3.59 25.26
CA GLY A 272 -5.55 -4.66 25.33
C GLY A 272 -6.45 -4.81 24.09
N VAL A 273 -6.16 -4.11 22.98
CA VAL A 273 -7.01 -4.06 21.77
C VAL A 273 -7.37 -5.46 21.24
N PHE A 274 -6.43 -6.40 21.32
CA PHE A 274 -6.62 -7.74 20.75
C PHE A 274 -7.25 -8.77 21.70
N ASP A 275 -7.35 -8.48 23.01
CA ASP A 275 -7.62 -9.51 24.02
C ASP A 275 -9.00 -10.16 23.91
N ARG A 276 -9.99 -9.41 23.40
CA ARG A 276 -11.35 -9.92 23.15
C ARG A 276 -11.47 -10.84 21.93
N TYR A 277 -10.54 -10.74 20.98
CA TYR A 277 -10.52 -11.60 19.78
C TYR A 277 -9.73 -12.87 20.01
N LEU A 278 -8.64 -12.79 20.78
CA LEU A 278 -7.84 -13.95 21.23
C LEU A 278 -8.56 -14.88 22.24
N ARG A 279 -9.89 -14.78 22.34
CA ARG A 279 -10.80 -15.66 23.09
C ARG A 279 -12.07 -16.02 22.30
N ARG A 280 -12.22 -15.55 21.06
CA ARG A 280 -13.40 -15.81 20.20
C ARG A 280 -13.15 -17.04 19.32
N GLU A 281 -14.21 -17.83 19.14
CA GLU A 281 -14.29 -18.88 18.11
C GLU A 281 -14.69 -18.29 16.75
N THR A 282 -15.44 -17.18 16.75
CA THR A 282 -15.78 -16.44 15.53
C THR A 282 -14.57 -15.67 14.98
N PRO A 283 -14.37 -15.64 13.65
CA PRO A 283 -13.26 -14.91 13.06
C PRO A 283 -13.20 -13.43 13.46
N LEU A 284 -11.98 -12.93 13.58
CA LEU A 284 -11.67 -11.51 13.63
C LEU A 284 -11.60 -10.97 12.20
N ARG A 285 -12.44 -9.97 11.90
CA ARG A 285 -12.59 -9.40 10.55
C ARG A 285 -11.81 -8.10 10.42
N VAL A 286 -10.87 -8.03 9.48
CA VAL A 286 -9.93 -6.90 9.36
C VAL A 286 -9.83 -6.40 7.92
N ALA A 287 -10.03 -5.09 7.75
CA ALA A 287 -9.71 -4.40 6.50
C ALA A 287 -8.43 -3.56 6.64
N SER A 288 -7.51 -3.67 5.67
CA SER A 288 -6.53 -2.60 5.43
C SER A 288 -7.15 -1.58 4.49
N LEU A 289 -7.10 -0.30 4.84
CA LEU A 289 -7.75 0.80 4.13
C LEU A 289 -6.68 1.62 3.38
N GLY A 290 -6.44 1.23 2.13
CA GLY A 290 -5.32 1.66 1.30
C GLY A 290 -3.98 1.07 1.72
N GLY A 291 -2.93 1.37 0.95
CA GLY A 291 -1.54 1.02 1.26
C GLY A 291 -0.87 0.07 0.27
N GLY A 292 -1.65 -0.47 -0.68
CA GLY A 292 -1.22 -1.34 -1.78
C GLY A 292 -1.31 -2.83 -1.44
N PRO A 293 -0.17 -3.55 -1.34
CA PRO A 293 -0.11 -5.01 -1.35
C PRO A 293 -0.57 -5.70 -0.06
N GLY A 294 -0.81 -4.99 1.04
CA GLY A 294 -1.35 -5.59 2.28
C GLY A 294 -0.33 -6.15 3.28
N TYR A 295 0.95 -5.73 3.27
CA TYR A 295 1.98 -6.23 4.20
C TYR A 295 1.62 -6.05 5.68
N GLU A 296 0.83 -5.03 6.02
CA GLU A 296 0.27 -4.85 7.36
C GLU A 296 -0.70 -5.96 7.78
N LEU A 297 -1.47 -6.57 6.85
CA LEU A 297 -2.33 -7.73 7.14
C LEU A 297 -1.50 -8.98 7.44
N LEU A 298 -0.44 -9.22 6.65
CA LEU A 298 0.53 -10.30 6.91
C LEU A 298 1.20 -10.15 8.27
N THR A 299 1.61 -8.93 8.57
CA THR A 299 2.23 -8.59 9.85
C THR A 299 1.25 -8.77 11.01
N LEU A 300 -0.05 -8.51 10.81
CA LEU A 300 -1.07 -8.74 11.82
C LEU A 300 -1.31 -10.24 12.08
N GLU A 301 -1.36 -11.07 11.04
CA GLU A 301 -1.54 -12.52 11.19
C GLU A 301 -0.42 -13.15 12.02
N TRP A 302 0.84 -12.79 11.71
CA TRP A 302 2.01 -13.25 12.45
C TRP A 302 2.07 -12.65 13.86
N PHE A 303 1.74 -11.36 14.01
CA PHE A 303 1.67 -10.73 15.33
C PHE A 303 0.59 -11.37 16.23
N LEU A 304 -0.59 -11.70 15.70
CA LEU A 304 -1.66 -12.33 16.47
C LEU A 304 -1.33 -13.79 16.81
N THR A 305 -0.60 -14.49 15.94
CA THR A 305 0.01 -15.80 16.25
C THR A 305 0.92 -15.69 17.47
N TYR A 306 1.89 -14.76 17.44
CA TYR A 306 2.78 -14.45 18.54
C TYR A 306 2.03 -14.05 19.82
N TRP A 307 1.12 -13.07 19.73
CA TRP A 307 0.45 -12.53 20.91
C TRP A 307 -0.51 -13.55 21.55
N ARG A 308 -1.11 -14.46 20.77
CA ARG A 308 -1.91 -15.57 21.32
C ARG A 308 -1.09 -16.48 22.22
N ALA A 309 0.14 -16.82 21.79
CA ALA A 309 1.07 -17.68 22.53
C ALA A 309 1.71 -16.97 23.72
N ALA A 310 2.25 -15.77 23.48
CA ALA A 310 3.25 -15.17 24.35
C ALA A 310 2.70 -14.12 25.34
N ARG A 311 1.44 -13.67 25.22
CA ARG A 311 0.87 -12.62 26.10
C ARG A 311 0.96 -12.94 27.59
N SER A 312 0.82 -14.21 27.98
CA SER A 312 0.90 -14.69 29.37
C SER A 312 2.34 -14.86 29.88
N LEU A 313 3.33 -14.87 28.98
CA LEU A 313 4.74 -14.99 29.33
C LEU A 313 5.32 -13.64 29.79
N ALA A 314 6.35 -13.68 30.64
CA ALA A 314 7.09 -12.49 31.05
C ALA A 314 7.95 -11.92 29.89
N PRO A 315 8.27 -10.62 29.87
CA PRO A 315 9.07 -9.96 28.83
C PRO A 315 10.26 -10.73 28.24
N PRO A 316 11.16 -11.37 29.03
CA PRO A 316 12.31 -12.07 28.45
C PRO A 316 11.88 -13.36 27.73
N GLN A 317 10.86 -14.04 28.26
CA GLN A 317 10.30 -15.25 27.68
C GLN A 317 9.56 -14.97 26.36
N ARG A 318 8.94 -13.80 26.21
CA ARG A 318 8.32 -13.37 24.94
C ARG A 318 9.35 -13.20 23.82
N LYS A 319 10.47 -12.52 24.12
CA LYS A 319 11.61 -12.36 23.19
C LYS A 319 12.24 -13.72 22.87
N GLU A 320 12.39 -14.58 23.87
CA GLU A 320 12.94 -15.92 23.66
C GLU A 320 12.02 -16.85 22.86
N TRP A 321 10.69 -16.71 22.98
CA TRP A 321 9.72 -17.39 22.10
C TRP A 321 9.85 -16.90 20.65
N LEU A 322 9.94 -15.57 20.44
CA LEU A 322 10.13 -14.98 19.10
C LEU A 322 11.42 -15.40 18.39
N ARG A 323 12.46 -15.82 19.12
CA ARG A 323 13.72 -16.33 18.53
C ARG A 323 13.62 -17.76 18.02
N ARG A 324 12.58 -18.51 18.43
CA ARG A 324 12.44 -19.96 18.17
C ARG A 324 11.32 -20.29 17.19
N VAL A 325 10.30 -19.44 17.11
CA VAL A 325 9.15 -19.61 16.21
C VAL A 325 9.54 -19.39 14.73
N THR A 326 8.90 -20.12 13.83
CA THR A 326 8.85 -19.82 12.39
C THR A 326 7.46 -19.31 12.01
N PHE A 327 7.39 -18.35 11.09
CA PHE A 327 6.13 -17.80 10.56
C PHE A 327 5.94 -18.17 9.09
N GLY A 328 4.69 -18.10 8.62
CA GLY A 328 4.33 -18.40 7.24
C GLY A 328 4.53 -19.87 6.86
N GLU A 329 5.06 -20.12 5.67
CA GLU A 329 5.19 -21.47 5.09
C GLU A 329 6.22 -22.37 5.82
N ALA A 330 7.14 -21.76 6.58
CA ALA A 330 8.15 -22.47 7.37
C ALA A 330 7.63 -22.93 8.75
N ARG A 331 6.34 -22.70 9.06
CA ARG A 331 5.72 -23.08 10.33
C ARG A 331 5.30 -24.55 10.32
N GLU A 332 5.64 -25.31 11.36
CA GLU A 332 5.27 -26.72 11.42
C GLU A 332 3.81 -26.91 11.88
N ALA A 333 3.17 -28.00 11.45
CA ALA A 333 1.84 -28.37 11.93
C ALA A 333 1.81 -28.70 13.45
N SER A 334 2.98 -28.90 14.04
CA SER A 334 3.27 -29.11 15.47
C SER A 334 3.15 -27.85 16.33
N ASP A 335 3.24 -26.64 15.73
CA ASP A 335 3.28 -25.39 16.48
C ASP A 335 1.94 -25.10 17.18
N GLU A 336 1.90 -25.23 18.52
CA GLU A 336 0.70 -25.11 19.37
C GLU A 336 -0.11 -23.82 19.15
N ALA A 337 0.55 -22.76 18.68
CA ALA A 337 -0.04 -21.44 18.48
C ALA A 337 -0.50 -21.23 17.02
N ALA A 338 -1.71 -21.66 16.68
CA ALA A 338 -2.38 -21.13 15.49
C ALA A 338 -2.82 -19.67 15.71
N PRO A 339 -2.87 -18.82 14.67
CA PRO A 339 -3.55 -17.52 14.78
C PRO A 339 -5.02 -17.72 15.23
N PRO A 340 -5.67 -16.69 15.80
CA PRO A 340 -7.14 -16.70 15.86
C PRO A 340 -7.72 -16.91 14.45
N PRO A 341 -8.96 -17.40 14.28
CA PRO A 341 -9.58 -17.40 12.96
C PRO A 341 -9.67 -15.97 12.43
N LEU A 342 -9.29 -15.75 11.16
CA LEU A 342 -9.14 -14.42 10.55
C LEU A 342 -9.89 -14.35 9.21
N GLU A 343 -10.54 -13.22 8.96
CA GLU A 343 -11.04 -12.83 7.64
C GLU A 343 -10.38 -11.49 7.26
N LEU A 344 -9.43 -11.54 6.31
CA LEU A 344 -8.56 -10.41 5.95
C LEU A 344 -8.89 -9.88 4.56
N VAL A 345 -9.01 -8.55 4.42
CA VAL A 345 -9.24 -7.87 3.14
C VAL A 345 -8.36 -6.62 2.98
N SER A 346 -7.74 -6.45 1.81
CA SER A 346 -7.15 -5.18 1.39
C SER A 346 -8.16 -4.39 0.55
N LEU A 347 -8.37 -3.12 0.93
CA LEU A 347 -9.26 -2.16 0.28
C LEU A 347 -8.42 -1.01 -0.29
N ASP A 348 -8.01 -1.10 -1.56
CA ASP A 348 -7.12 -0.12 -2.20
C ASP A 348 -7.73 0.45 -3.49
N LEU A 349 -7.26 1.61 -3.93
CA LEU A 349 -7.69 2.28 -5.15
C LEU A 349 -7.35 1.48 -6.42
N GLN A 350 -6.23 0.75 -6.41
CA GLN A 350 -5.64 0.20 -7.63
C GLN A 350 -5.76 -1.34 -7.69
N ALA A 351 -6.61 -1.83 -8.60
CA ALA A 351 -6.94 -3.25 -8.72
C ALA A 351 -5.75 -4.17 -9.08
N SER A 352 -4.70 -3.64 -9.71
CA SER A 352 -3.47 -4.40 -9.99
C SER A 352 -2.67 -4.82 -8.75
N TRP A 353 -3.04 -4.38 -7.53
CA TRP A 353 -2.50 -4.93 -6.29
C TRP A 353 -3.08 -6.30 -5.89
N GLU A 354 -4.24 -6.70 -6.45
CA GLU A 354 -4.91 -7.96 -6.08
C GLU A 354 -4.01 -9.22 -6.17
N PRO A 355 -3.20 -9.44 -7.22
CA PRO A 355 -2.34 -10.62 -7.31
C PRO A 355 -1.31 -10.68 -6.18
N PHE A 356 -0.76 -9.54 -5.76
CA PHE A 356 0.21 -9.46 -4.66
C PHE A 356 -0.44 -9.67 -3.30
N VAL A 357 -1.62 -9.10 -3.06
CA VAL A 357 -2.42 -9.33 -1.84
C VAL A 357 -2.72 -10.81 -1.67
N ARG A 358 -3.06 -11.51 -2.77
CA ARG A 358 -3.25 -12.97 -2.77
C ARG A 358 -1.94 -13.72 -2.55
N ALA A 359 -0.82 -13.25 -3.10
CA ALA A 359 0.51 -13.84 -2.91
C ALA A 359 1.13 -13.59 -1.51
N LEU A 360 0.54 -12.76 -0.64
CA LEU A 360 0.92 -12.68 0.78
C LEU A 360 0.30 -13.78 1.65
N SER A 361 -0.75 -14.48 1.20
CA SER A 361 -1.39 -15.55 1.97
C SER A 361 -0.44 -16.74 2.20
N THR A 362 0.16 -16.86 3.39
CA THR A 362 1.14 -17.93 3.71
C THR A 362 0.59 -19.14 4.47
N SER A 363 -0.59 -19.02 5.08
CA SER A 363 -0.93 -19.83 6.27
C SER A 363 -2.40 -20.27 6.32
N GLY A 364 -3.00 -20.53 5.16
CA GLY A 364 -4.37 -21.04 5.03
C GLY A 364 -5.48 -20.00 5.24
N THR A 365 -5.19 -18.88 5.91
CA THR A 365 -6.03 -17.68 5.95
C THR A 365 -6.13 -17.07 4.54
N PRO A 366 -7.31 -17.00 3.90
CA PRO A 366 -7.42 -16.51 2.52
C PRO A 366 -7.53 -14.98 2.47
N TYR A 367 -6.57 -14.33 1.81
CA TYR A 367 -6.52 -12.86 1.69
C TYR A 367 -7.44 -12.41 0.55
N ARG A 368 -8.31 -11.43 0.84
CA ARG A 368 -9.24 -10.84 -0.13
C ARG A 368 -8.73 -9.48 -0.62
N PHE A 369 -9.10 -9.13 -1.85
CA PHE A 369 -8.96 -7.78 -2.37
C PHE A 369 -10.31 -7.24 -2.82
N LYS A 370 -10.55 -5.95 -2.61
CA LYS A 370 -11.64 -5.20 -3.23
C LYS A 370 -11.15 -3.80 -3.57
N GLN A 371 -11.51 -3.31 -4.76
CA GLN A 371 -11.22 -1.93 -5.14
C GLN A 371 -12.14 -0.99 -4.36
N TRP A 372 -11.57 -0.05 -3.60
CA TRP A 372 -12.33 0.91 -2.80
C TRP A 372 -11.59 2.25 -2.71
N ASP A 373 -12.36 3.32 -2.60
CA ASP A 373 -11.88 4.69 -2.48
C ASP A 373 -12.39 5.29 -1.17
N MET A 374 -11.48 5.66 -0.28
CA MET A 374 -11.77 6.31 1.00
C MET A 374 -12.47 7.68 0.83
N CYS A 375 -12.27 8.33 -0.32
CA CYS A 375 -12.92 9.58 -0.71
C CYS A 375 -14.28 9.36 -1.41
N SER A 376 -14.71 8.11 -1.65
CA SER A 376 -15.99 7.82 -2.33
C SER A 376 -17.21 8.07 -1.46
N GLY A 377 -17.06 8.02 -0.14
CA GLY A 377 -18.17 8.05 0.82
C GLY A 377 -19.07 6.80 0.79
N VAL A 378 -18.62 5.70 0.18
CA VAL A 378 -19.21 4.37 0.35
C VAL A 378 -18.53 3.70 1.53
N ASP A 379 -19.30 3.08 2.43
CA ASP A 379 -18.75 2.48 3.65
C ASP A 379 -17.82 1.30 3.33
N ALA A 380 -16.71 1.19 4.07
CA ALA A 380 -15.73 0.13 3.87
C ALA A 380 -16.29 -1.26 4.22
N VAL A 381 -17.29 -1.33 5.12
CA VAL A 381 -17.99 -2.58 5.46
C VAL A 381 -18.73 -3.14 4.24
N ASP A 382 -19.54 -2.31 3.57
CA ASP A 382 -20.27 -2.72 2.36
C ASP A 382 -19.33 -3.19 1.24
N CYS A 383 -18.22 -2.48 1.04
CA CYS A 383 -17.24 -2.83 0.01
C CYS A 383 -16.37 -4.04 0.38
N SER A 384 -16.23 -4.40 1.65
CA SER A 384 -15.34 -5.49 2.12
C SER A 384 -15.71 -6.88 1.55
N GLY A 385 -16.99 -7.15 1.31
CA GLY A 385 -17.48 -8.51 1.06
C GLY A 385 -17.29 -9.45 2.26
N LEU A 386 -17.21 -8.90 3.48
CA LEU A 386 -17.28 -9.60 4.76
C LEU A 386 -18.62 -9.26 5.45
N ALA A 387 -19.04 -10.05 6.44
CA ALA A 387 -20.33 -9.85 7.12
C ALA A 387 -20.34 -8.65 8.11
N ALA A 388 -19.15 -8.17 8.49
CA ALA A 388 -18.89 -6.99 9.31
C ALA A 388 -17.38 -6.70 9.28
N LEU A 389 -16.92 -5.58 9.85
CA LEU A 389 -15.51 -5.35 10.15
C LEU A 389 -15.34 -5.17 11.67
N ASP A 390 -14.44 -5.95 12.29
CA ASP A 390 -14.11 -5.81 13.71
C ASP A 390 -13.05 -4.72 13.91
N LEU A 391 -12.09 -4.62 12.99
CA LEU A 391 -10.94 -3.70 13.01
C LEU A 391 -10.64 -3.16 11.60
N CYS A 392 -10.09 -1.94 11.55
CA CYS A 392 -9.47 -1.39 10.34
C CYS A 392 -8.01 -1.00 10.58
N ILE A 393 -7.17 -1.08 9.56
CA ILE A 393 -5.79 -0.60 9.57
C ILE A 393 -5.64 0.52 8.52
N ILE A 394 -4.89 1.57 8.85
CA ILE A 394 -4.48 2.63 7.92
C ILE A 394 -2.95 2.76 8.01
N SER A 395 -2.26 2.60 6.88
CA SER A 395 -0.79 2.65 6.85
C SER A 395 -0.30 3.67 5.81
N ASN A 396 0.04 4.88 6.26
CA ASN A 396 0.51 6.00 5.45
C ASN A 396 -0.42 6.30 4.26
N VAL A 397 -1.67 6.63 4.56
CA VAL A 397 -2.72 6.96 3.57
C VAL A 397 -3.31 8.34 3.84
N LEU A 398 -3.41 8.76 5.11
CA LEU A 398 -3.98 10.07 5.47
C LEU A 398 -3.17 11.25 4.94
N VAL A 399 -1.88 11.06 4.67
CA VAL A 399 -1.04 12.04 3.95
C VAL A 399 -1.63 12.44 2.58
N HIS A 400 -2.47 11.59 1.97
CA HIS A 400 -3.21 11.86 0.73
C HIS A 400 -4.61 12.43 1.02
N CYS A 401 -5.40 11.76 1.87
CA CYS A 401 -6.83 12.02 2.10
C CYS A 401 -7.17 12.69 3.45
N THR A 402 -6.30 13.55 4.00
CA THR A 402 -6.70 14.34 5.19
C THR A 402 -7.63 15.49 4.81
N ASP A 403 -8.93 15.21 4.85
CA ASP A 403 -10.05 16.14 4.72
C ASP A 403 -11.27 15.73 5.58
N GLU A 404 -12.28 16.60 5.63
CA GLU A 404 -13.49 16.40 6.44
C GLU A 404 -14.34 15.19 5.99
N ARG A 405 -14.37 14.84 4.70
CA ARG A 405 -15.17 13.71 4.18
C ARG A 405 -14.54 12.38 4.57
N THR A 406 -13.21 12.28 4.52
CA THR A 406 -12.50 11.13 5.09
C THR A 406 -12.73 11.05 6.60
N ALA A 407 -12.72 12.17 7.32
CA ALA A 407 -13.04 12.17 8.75
C ALA A 407 -14.48 11.69 9.05
N ASP A 408 -15.46 12.01 8.20
CA ASP A 408 -16.83 11.48 8.27
C ASP A 408 -16.85 9.95 8.08
N VAL A 409 -16.14 9.42 7.08
CA VAL A 409 -16.03 7.96 6.84
C VAL A 409 -15.38 7.25 8.05
N LEU A 410 -14.28 7.76 8.59
CA LEU A 410 -13.60 7.16 9.74
C LEU A 410 -14.46 7.18 11.02
N ALA A 411 -15.28 8.23 11.20
CA ALA A 411 -16.24 8.29 12.31
C ALA A 411 -17.46 7.37 12.08
N SER A 412 -17.95 7.24 10.84
CA SER A 412 -19.03 6.34 10.45
C SER A 412 -18.68 4.88 10.77
N LEU A 413 -17.49 4.43 10.37
CA LEU A 413 -17.01 3.07 10.65
C LEU A 413 -17.05 2.72 12.15
N LEU A 414 -16.65 3.67 13.01
CA LEU A 414 -16.59 3.50 14.46
C LEU A 414 -17.94 3.67 15.18
N ARG A 415 -18.94 4.30 14.55
CA ARG A 415 -20.26 4.61 15.15
C ARG A 415 -21.39 3.74 14.63
N GLU A 416 -21.37 3.44 13.34
CA GLU A 416 -22.45 2.81 12.57
C GLU A 416 -21.98 1.51 11.88
N GLY A 417 -20.76 1.50 11.32
CA GLY A 417 -20.16 0.30 10.70
C GLY A 417 -19.74 -0.81 11.67
N GLY A 418 -19.85 -0.57 12.99
CA GLY A 418 -19.53 -1.56 14.03
C GLY A 418 -18.04 -1.84 14.25
N VAL A 419 -17.15 -1.06 13.62
CA VAL A 419 -15.69 -1.21 13.78
C VAL A 419 -15.30 -0.82 15.21
N HIS A 420 -14.60 -1.71 15.89
CA HIS A 420 -14.23 -1.50 17.30
C HIS A 420 -12.98 -0.64 17.48
N ALA A 421 -12.10 -0.61 16.47
CA ALA A 421 -10.93 0.26 16.44
C ALA A 421 -10.38 0.45 15.02
N ILE A 422 -9.82 1.62 14.75
CA ILE A 422 -8.96 1.87 13.59
C ILE A 422 -7.52 2.06 14.10
N LEU A 423 -6.59 1.28 13.57
CA LEU A 423 -5.17 1.27 13.93
C LEU A 423 -4.39 2.02 12.85
N LEU A 424 -3.69 3.11 13.21
CA LEU A 424 -3.05 3.99 12.25
C LEU A 424 -1.53 4.07 12.43
N ASN A 425 -0.80 3.93 11.33
CA ASN A 425 0.63 4.17 11.23
C ASN A 425 0.94 5.14 10.07
N GLU A 426 1.39 6.34 10.40
CA GLU A 426 1.66 7.46 9.51
C GLU A 426 3.09 8.00 9.71
N ARG A 427 3.61 8.80 8.77
CA ARG A 427 5.04 9.23 8.79
C ARG A 427 5.30 10.66 9.26
N GLY A 428 4.30 11.54 9.19
CA GLY A 428 4.40 12.92 9.68
C GLY A 428 4.32 12.97 11.20
N ALA A 429 5.13 13.82 11.84
CA ALA A 429 5.14 14.01 13.29
C ALA A 429 3.80 14.54 13.83
N THR A 430 3.00 15.20 12.99
CA THR A 430 1.68 15.75 13.34
C THR A 430 0.62 15.32 12.34
N GLN A 431 -0.54 14.88 12.82
CA GLN A 431 -1.68 14.47 12.00
C GLN A 431 -2.86 15.43 12.17
N GLN A 432 -3.27 16.08 11.07
CA GLN A 432 -4.42 16.99 11.02
C GLN A 432 -5.76 16.26 11.20
N MET A 433 -5.83 14.97 10.81
CA MET A 433 -7.03 14.14 10.93
C MET A 433 -7.53 14.00 12.38
N ILE A 434 -6.64 14.10 13.38
CA ILE A 434 -7.00 13.97 14.80
C ILE A 434 -8.08 14.99 15.18
N GLU A 435 -7.84 16.27 14.89
CA GLU A 435 -8.76 17.38 15.19
C GLU A 435 -10.05 17.31 14.36
N MET A 436 -10.08 16.51 13.28
CA MET A 436 -11.28 16.25 12.47
C MET A 436 -12.13 15.12 13.05
N VAL A 437 -11.52 14.02 13.53
CA VAL A 437 -12.26 12.89 14.12
C VAL A 437 -12.66 13.14 15.58
N GLU A 438 -11.85 13.86 16.36
CA GLU A 438 -12.19 14.26 17.74
C GLU A 438 -13.47 15.12 17.77
N ARG A 439 -13.62 16.05 16.80
CA ARG A 439 -14.87 16.83 16.60
C ARG A 439 -16.10 15.98 16.25
N ARG A 440 -15.91 14.72 15.85
CA ARG A 440 -16.97 13.74 15.53
C ARG A 440 -17.22 12.75 16.68
N GLY A 441 -16.56 12.94 17.82
CA GLY A 441 -16.69 12.10 19.01
C GLY A 441 -15.80 10.86 19.02
N VAL A 442 -14.88 10.71 18.06
CA VAL A 442 -13.91 9.61 18.03
C VAL A 442 -12.87 9.83 19.13
N VAL A 443 -12.61 8.79 19.92
CA VAL A 443 -11.56 8.81 20.96
C VAL A 443 -10.22 8.50 20.30
N VAL A 444 -9.28 9.46 20.34
CA VAL A 444 -7.95 9.32 19.75
C VAL A 444 -6.89 9.03 20.82
N VAL A 445 -6.21 7.91 20.69
CA VAL A 445 -5.11 7.50 21.56
C VAL A 445 -3.78 7.64 20.82
N ARG A 446 -2.87 8.45 21.35
CA ARG A 446 -1.48 8.51 20.89
C ARG A 446 -0.70 7.32 21.45
N LEU A 447 -0.12 6.51 20.57
CA LEU A 447 0.62 5.30 20.95
C LEU A 447 2.12 5.57 21.16
N MET A 448 2.67 6.58 20.47
CA MET A 448 4.04 7.05 20.68
C MET A 448 4.18 7.79 22.02
N SER A 449 5.38 7.75 22.63
CA SER A 449 5.68 8.66 23.75
C SER A 449 5.67 10.10 23.26
N GLN A 450 5.11 11.00 24.07
CA GLN A 450 5.07 12.44 23.81
C GLN A 450 6.10 13.22 24.65
N GLU A 451 6.93 12.53 25.44
CA GLU A 451 7.99 13.13 26.29
C GLU A 451 8.99 13.95 25.47
N ALA A 452 9.21 13.53 24.22
CA ALA A 452 10.11 14.17 23.26
C ALA A 452 9.43 15.28 22.42
N GLY A 453 8.15 15.58 22.66
CA GLY A 453 7.31 16.45 21.83
C GLY A 453 6.16 15.67 21.13
N ARG A 454 5.36 16.38 20.33
CA ARG A 454 4.22 15.80 19.60
C ARG A 454 4.70 14.77 18.57
N ASP A 455 4.22 13.54 18.69
CA ASP A 455 4.46 12.44 17.77
C ASP A 455 3.15 11.68 17.51
N ASP A 456 2.47 12.08 16.43
CA ASP A 456 1.21 11.49 15.98
C ASP A 456 1.43 10.32 14.98
N ARG A 457 2.66 9.80 14.83
CA ARG A 457 2.96 8.74 13.83
C ARG A 457 2.22 7.43 14.07
N GLN A 458 1.85 7.11 15.31
CA GLN A 458 1.04 5.93 15.60
C GLN A 458 -0.11 6.27 16.55
N LEU A 459 -1.32 5.96 16.07
CA LEU A 459 -2.58 6.33 16.68
C LEU A 459 -3.53 5.13 16.70
N LEU A 460 -4.45 5.16 17.66
CA LEU A 460 -5.57 4.23 17.75
C LEU A 460 -6.83 5.09 17.89
N PHE A 461 -7.74 4.97 16.92
CA PHE A 461 -9.04 5.62 16.94
C PHE A 461 -10.10 4.63 17.43
N LEU A 462 -10.96 5.06 18.36
CA LEU A 462 -11.94 4.22 19.04
C LEU A 462 -13.33 4.89 19.06
N PRO A 463 -14.42 4.10 19.19
CA PRO A 463 -15.78 4.62 19.32
C PRO A 463 -15.95 5.58 20.52
N ALA A 464 -16.92 6.49 20.42
CA ALA A 464 -17.26 7.42 21.49
C ALA A 464 -17.53 6.70 22.83
N GLY A 465 -16.97 7.22 23.92
CA GLY A 465 -17.12 6.63 25.26
C GLY A 465 -16.23 5.41 25.55
N SER A 466 -15.35 4.99 24.61
CA SER A 466 -14.40 3.91 24.85
C SER A 466 -13.44 4.22 25.99
N SER A 467 -13.36 3.35 26.99
CA SER A 467 -12.33 3.40 28.02
C SER A 467 -11.02 2.81 27.49
N VAL A 468 -9.90 3.47 27.79
CA VAL A 468 -8.57 3.11 27.27
C VAL A 468 -7.67 2.76 28.45
N PRO A 469 -7.22 1.49 28.58
CA PRO A 469 -6.27 1.11 29.62
C PRO A 469 -5.02 1.97 29.55
N GLN A 470 -4.61 2.56 30.68
CA GLN A 470 -3.32 3.24 30.76
C GLN A 470 -2.21 2.22 30.95
N VAL A 471 -1.25 2.23 30.03
CA VAL A 471 -0.03 1.43 30.14
C VAL A 471 0.81 2.03 31.25
N CYS A 472 1.16 1.25 32.27
CA CYS A 472 2.11 1.70 33.28
C CYS A 472 3.48 1.96 32.60
N PRO A 473 4.06 3.17 32.69
CA PRO A 473 5.33 3.48 32.02
C PRO A 473 6.46 2.52 32.37
N GLU A 474 6.51 2.06 33.63
CA GLU A 474 7.51 1.13 34.17
C GLU A 474 7.39 -0.28 33.59
N ALA A 475 6.20 -0.68 33.12
CA ALA A 475 5.96 -1.97 32.49
C ALA A 475 6.22 -1.96 30.97
N ARG A 476 6.52 -0.78 30.40
CA ARG A 476 6.52 -0.57 28.95
C ARG A 476 7.70 -1.23 28.26
N GLN A 477 7.43 -1.92 27.16
CA GLN A 477 8.46 -2.63 26.41
C GLN A 477 9.15 -1.72 25.38
N PRO A 478 10.47 -1.83 25.18
CA PRO A 478 11.06 -1.43 23.90
C PRO A 478 10.51 -2.39 22.82
N PRO A 479 9.92 -1.88 21.72
CA PRO A 479 9.36 -2.73 20.66
C PRO A 479 10.46 -3.58 19.99
N VAL A 480 10.07 -4.68 19.36
CA VAL A 480 11.01 -5.53 18.60
C VAL A 480 11.65 -4.77 17.44
N PHE A 481 10.91 -3.84 16.84
CA PHE A 481 11.38 -2.99 15.75
C PHE A 481 11.36 -1.50 16.12
N PRO A 482 12.41 -0.73 15.79
CA PRO A 482 12.37 0.73 15.89
C PRO A 482 11.40 1.33 14.85
N ASN A 483 10.70 2.40 15.21
CA ASN A 483 9.93 3.17 14.23
C ASN A 483 10.87 3.86 13.23
N VAL A 484 10.51 3.79 11.94
CA VAL A 484 11.18 4.53 10.86
C VAL A 484 11.13 6.05 11.14
N PRO A 485 12.20 6.83 10.84
CA PRO A 485 12.28 8.24 11.22
C PRO A 485 11.24 9.10 10.50
N TYR A 486 10.91 10.25 11.10
CA TYR A 486 10.01 11.25 10.51
C TYR A 486 10.36 11.54 9.05
N GLU A 487 9.36 11.56 8.18
CA GLU A 487 9.57 11.83 6.74
C GLU A 487 10.15 13.24 6.50
N GLU A 488 9.83 14.18 7.37
CA GLU A 488 10.42 15.53 7.46
C GLU A 488 11.95 15.53 7.55
N ASN A 489 12.56 14.50 8.15
CA ASN A 489 14.03 14.39 8.28
C ASN A 489 14.71 13.77 7.04
N LYS A 490 13.95 13.32 6.02
CA LYS A 490 14.55 12.85 4.75
C LYS A 490 15.09 13.99 3.89
N TYR A 491 14.59 15.20 4.10
CA TYR A 491 14.92 16.44 3.38
C TYR A 491 15.86 17.37 4.16
N ARG A 492 16.46 16.85 5.24
CA ARG A 492 17.53 17.48 6.04
C ARG A 492 18.82 16.67 5.94
#